data_AF-A0A926PNQ6-F1
#
_entry.id   AF-A0A926PNQ6-F1
#
_cell.length_a   1.000
_cell.length_b   1.000
_cell.length_c   1.000
_cell.angle_alpha   90.00
_cell.angle_beta   90.00
_cell.angle_gamma   90.00
#
_symmetry.space_group_name_H-M   'P 1'
#
loop_
_entity.id
_entity.type
_entity.pdbx_description
1 polymer ?
#
loop_
_entity_poly.entity_id
_entity_poly.type
_entity_poly.pdbx_seq_one_letter_code
_entity_poly.pdbx_strand_id
1 'polypeptide(L)'
;MRDLPSRIPQYKVSIWETLAVVLGAIATLGVGLTGLGLKFLSNAATPQRAEAIASNIMTYSLPGGSQGLLGVNIAGAKVALVASEGNEPDIQLLMARVPVDQESGRRRIDRILDSIALGADEEELKIKTVRAENRTLCGQTTGIAVREGLLKYPDSPEKATVIYRANIILGDSRYVVNLLANDANLDVARKKADDVFKSLQCRQ
;
A
#
# COMPACT_ATOMS: atom_id res chain seq x y z
N MET A 1 27.18 58.91 -36.83
CA MET A 1 26.55 57.81 -36.06
C MET A 1 25.63 58.45 -35.03
N ARG A 2 24.34 58.09 -35.00
CA ARG A 2 23.36 58.65 -34.06
C ARG A 2 23.26 57.72 -32.85
N ASP A 3 23.69 58.17 -31.69
CA ASP A 3 23.43 57.49 -30.42
C ASP A 3 21.94 57.61 -30.08
N LEU A 4 21.22 56.48 -30.15
CA LEU A 4 19.87 56.39 -29.61
C LEU A 4 19.97 56.22 -28.09
N PRO A 5 19.37 57.11 -27.28
CA PRO A 5 19.39 56.94 -25.84
C PRO A 5 18.57 55.70 -25.45
N SER A 6 19.27 54.63 -25.06
CA SER A 6 18.69 53.45 -24.42
C SER A 6 18.25 53.82 -23.00
N ARG A 7 17.11 54.49 -22.86
CA ARG A 7 16.42 54.61 -21.57
C ARG A 7 15.59 53.36 -21.37
N ILE A 8 16.18 52.36 -20.71
CA ILE A 8 15.42 51.23 -20.17
C ILE A 8 14.43 51.83 -19.17
N PRO A 9 13.11 51.75 -19.38
CA PRO A 9 12.15 52.30 -18.45
C PRO A 9 12.28 51.57 -17.11
N GLN A 10 12.64 52.29 -16.05
CA GLN A 10 12.62 51.75 -14.69
C GLN A 10 11.17 51.63 -14.23
N TYR A 11 10.59 50.46 -14.46
CA TYR A 11 9.27 50.11 -13.94
C TYR A 11 9.39 49.89 -12.42
N LYS A 12 8.73 50.75 -11.62
CA LYS A 12 8.65 50.58 -10.17
C LYS A 12 7.63 49.48 -9.88
N VAL A 13 8.12 48.27 -9.65
CA VAL A 13 7.29 47.13 -9.25
C VAL A 13 6.67 47.44 -7.89
N SER A 14 5.35 47.44 -7.80
CA SER A 14 4.63 47.63 -6.55
C SER A 14 4.82 46.41 -5.65
N ILE A 15 4.94 46.62 -4.34
CA ILE A 15 5.00 45.52 -3.35
C ILE A 15 3.79 44.57 -3.54
N TRP A 16 2.64 45.09 -3.95
CA TRP A 16 1.44 44.32 -4.26
C TRP A 16 1.56 43.42 -5.49
N GLU A 17 2.25 43.88 -6.55
CA GLU A 17 2.51 43.05 -7.74
C GLU A 17 3.43 41.88 -7.37
N THR A 18 4.45 42.12 -6.54
CA THR A 18 5.36 41.07 -6.06
C THR A 18 4.59 40.04 -5.22
N LEU A 19 3.72 40.49 -4.31
CA LEU A 19 2.91 39.62 -3.47
C LEU A 19 1.92 38.77 -4.29
N ALA A 20 1.28 39.37 -5.30
CA ALA A 20 0.37 38.68 -6.20
C ALA A 20 1.09 37.61 -7.04
N VAL A 21 2.29 37.89 -7.56
CA VAL A 21 3.09 36.92 -8.31
C VAL A 21 3.50 35.74 -7.42
N VAL A 22 3.94 35.99 -6.18
CA VAL A 22 4.33 34.93 -5.24
C VAL A 22 3.14 34.06 -4.85
N LEU A 23 1.99 34.66 -4.51
CA LEU A 23 0.78 33.91 -4.19
C LEU A 23 0.28 33.10 -5.40
N GLY A 24 0.33 33.68 -6.61
CA GLY A 24 -0.01 32.97 -7.84
C GLY A 24 0.89 31.77 -8.10
N ALA A 25 2.20 31.90 -7.86
CA ALA A 25 3.15 30.79 -7.99
C ALA A 25 2.87 29.67 -6.97
N ILE A 26 2.62 30.01 -5.70
CA ILE A 26 2.28 29.04 -4.65
C ILE A 26 0.96 28.33 -4.97
N ALA A 27 -0.07 29.07 -5.39
CA ALA A 27 -1.35 28.48 -5.76
C ALA A 27 -1.21 27.53 -6.95
N THR A 28 -0.43 27.91 -7.97
CA THR A 28 -0.17 27.06 -9.14
C THR A 28 0.59 25.79 -8.78
N LEU A 29 1.60 25.89 -7.90
CA LEU A 29 2.32 24.74 -7.37
C LEU A 29 1.38 23.82 -6.57
N GLY A 30 0.52 24.39 -5.71
CA GLY A 30 -0.45 23.63 -4.94
C GLY A 30 -1.42 22.84 -5.82
N VAL A 31 -2.01 23.50 -6.82
CA VAL A 31 -2.91 22.85 -7.80
C VAL A 31 -2.17 21.79 -8.61
N GLY A 32 -0.95 22.08 -9.08
CA GLY A 32 -0.12 21.14 -9.83
C GLY A 32 0.21 19.88 -9.03
N LEU A 33 0.65 20.02 -7.78
CA LEU A 33 0.96 18.89 -6.89
C LEU A 33 -0.29 18.07 -6.57
N THR A 34 -1.43 18.74 -6.35
CA THR A 34 -2.71 18.07 -6.09
C THR A 34 -3.16 17.24 -7.29
N GLY A 35 -3.09 17.82 -8.50
CA GLY A 35 -3.43 17.11 -9.73
C GLY A 35 -2.51 15.91 -10.00
N LEU A 36 -1.21 16.05 -9.77
CA LEU A 36 -0.25 14.94 -9.86
C LEU A 36 -0.52 13.86 -8.81
N GLY A 37 -0.86 14.25 -7.57
CA GLY A 37 -1.22 13.34 -6.50
C GLY A 37 -2.46 12.50 -6.84
N LEU A 38 -3.53 13.14 -7.31
CA LEU A 38 -4.75 12.44 -7.73
C LEU A 38 -4.51 11.47 -8.88
N LYS A 39 -3.71 11.87 -9.89
CA LYS A 39 -3.36 11.01 -11.01
C LYS A 39 -2.45 9.85 -10.59
N PHE A 40 -1.57 10.06 -9.63
CA PHE A 40 -0.78 8.98 -9.05
C PHE A 40 -1.67 7.97 -8.35
N LEU A 41 -2.63 8.43 -7.54
CA LEU A 41 -3.58 7.57 -6.83
C LEU A 41 -4.49 6.80 -7.80
N SER A 42 -5.04 7.46 -8.83
CA SER A 42 -5.88 6.78 -9.82
C SER A 42 -5.10 5.72 -10.62
N ASN A 43 -3.84 5.99 -10.97
CA ASN A 43 -2.97 5.04 -11.65
C ASN A 43 -2.44 3.94 -10.73
N ALA A 44 -2.34 4.20 -9.41
CA ALA A 44 -1.96 3.21 -8.42
C ALA A 44 -3.13 2.28 -8.08
N ALA A 45 -4.36 2.79 -8.16
CA ALA A 45 -5.60 2.05 -7.94
C ALA A 45 -6.15 1.37 -9.22
N THR A 46 -5.33 1.23 -10.27
CA THR A 46 -5.72 0.48 -11.48
C THR A 46 -5.63 -1.03 -11.19
N PRO A 47 -6.74 -1.79 -11.21
CA PRO A 47 -6.75 -3.19 -10.75
C PRO A 47 -5.74 -4.09 -11.48
N GLN A 48 -5.67 -3.97 -12.81
CA GLN A 48 -4.77 -4.78 -13.64
C GLN A 48 -3.30 -4.52 -13.30
N ARG A 49 -2.96 -3.28 -12.93
CA ARG A 49 -1.60 -2.94 -12.53
C ARG A 49 -1.26 -3.53 -11.17
N ALA A 50 -2.18 -3.46 -10.22
CA ALA A 50 -2.03 -4.05 -8.89
C ALA A 50 -1.82 -5.57 -8.97
N GLU A 51 -2.60 -6.27 -9.80
CA GLU A 51 -2.45 -7.71 -10.05
C GLU A 51 -1.13 -8.05 -10.77
N ALA A 52 -0.73 -7.26 -11.77
CA ALA A 52 0.56 -7.45 -12.45
C ALA A 52 1.74 -7.28 -11.49
N ILE A 53 1.67 -6.32 -10.56
CA ILE A 53 2.70 -6.14 -9.54
C ILE A 53 2.64 -7.27 -8.52
N ALA A 54 1.44 -7.65 -8.05
CA ALA A 54 1.23 -8.74 -7.12
C ALA A 54 1.84 -10.06 -7.64
N SER A 55 1.49 -10.45 -8.87
CA SER A 55 2.00 -11.65 -9.54
C SER A 55 3.51 -11.61 -9.84
N ASN A 56 4.10 -10.40 -9.90
CA ASN A 56 5.54 -10.23 -10.00
C ASN A 56 6.26 -10.36 -8.64
N ILE A 57 5.57 -10.10 -7.52
CA ILE A 57 6.11 -10.30 -6.17
C ILE A 57 6.03 -11.79 -5.80
N MET A 58 4.84 -12.39 -5.94
CA MET A 58 4.61 -13.78 -5.55
C MET A 58 3.40 -14.37 -6.29
N THR A 59 3.37 -15.70 -6.42
CA THR A 59 2.16 -16.43 -6.82
C THR A 59 1.28 -16.63 -5.61
N TYR A 60 -0.03 -16.54 -5.80
CA TYR A 60 -1.03 -16.68 -4.75
C TYR A 60 -2.34 -17.22 -5.35
N SER A 61 -3.22 -17.74 -4.49
CA SER A 61 -4.58 -18.15 -4.87
C SER A 61 -5.58 -17.56 -3.88
N LEU A 62 -6.54 -16.78 -4.39
CA LEU A 62 -7.67 -16.28 -3.60
C LEU A 62 -8.95 -17.04 -4.00
N PRO A 63 -9.76 -17.51 -3.03
CA PRO A 63 -11.08 -18.08 -3.32
C PRO A 63 -11.95 -17.09 -4.10
N GLY A 64 -12.60 -17.58 -5.17
CA GLY A 64 -13.48 -16.76 -5.99
C GLY A 64 -12.79 -15.80 -6.95
N GLY A 65 -11.46 -15.84 -7.06
CA GLY A 65 -10.69 -14.92 -7.91
C GLY A 65 -10.05 -13.79 -7.10
N SER A 66 -9.31 -12.92 -7.77
CA SER A 66 -8.63 -11.79 -7.14
C SER A 66 -8.83 -10.52 -7.93
N GLN A 67 -9.08 -9.42 -7.22
CA GLN A 67 -9.09 -8.08 -7.77
C GLN A 67 -7.94 -7.25 -7.19
N GLY A 68 -7.23 -6.53 -8.04
CA GLY A 68 -6.22 -5.57 -7.62
C GLY A 68 -6.81 -4.29 -7.03
N LEU A 69 -6.30 -3.85 -5.87
CA LEU A 69 -6.73 -2.62 -5.20
C LEU A 69 -5.67 -1.52 -5.22
N LEU A 70 -4.40 -1.90 -5.06
CA LEU A 70 -3.26 -0.97 -5.07
C LEU A 70 -2.03 -1.63 -5.67
N GLY A 71 -1.33 -0.92 -6.55
CA GLY A 71 -0.09 -1.39 -7.14
C GLY A 71 0.91 -0.24 -7.30
N VAL A 72 2.01 -0.29 -6.55
CA VAL A 72 3.04 0.74 -6.60
C VAL A 72 4.44 0.15 -6.76
N ASN A 73 5.27 0.85 -7.52
CA ASN A 73 6.71 0.59 -7.65
C ASN A 73 7.45 1.88 -7.31
N ILE A 74 8.19 1.89 -6.21
CA ILE A 74 8.85 3.08 -5.66
C ILE A 74 10.26 2.69 -5.21
N ALA A 75 11.28 3.35 -5.76
CA ALA A 75 12.69 3.12 -5.43
C ALA A 75 13.13 1.64 -5.54
N GLY A 76 12.55 0.88 -6.47
CA GLY A 76 12.83 -0.54 -6.66
C GLY A 76 12.02 -1.47 -5.75
N ALA A 77 11.29 -0.93 -4.77
CA ALA A 77 10.33 -1.70 -4.00
C ALA A 77 9.00 -1.80 -4.73
N LYS A 78 8.46 -3.02 -4.75
CA LYS A 78 7.15 -3.34 -5.33
C LYS A 78 6.19 -3.62 -4.19
N VAL A 79 5.04 -2.97 -4.18
CA VAL A 79 3.97 -3.19 -3.20
C VAL A 79 2.67 -3.38 -3.95
N ALA A 80 1.91 -4.40 -3.59
CA ALA A 80 0.59 -4.64 -4.12
C ALA A 80 -0.40 -5.03 -3.03
N LEU A 81 -1.61 -4.50 -3.09
CA LEU A 81 -2.77 -4.94 -2.34
C LEU A 81 -3.75 -5.57 -3.33
N VAL A 82 -4.11 -6.82 -3.07
CA VAL A 82 -5.15 -7.55 -3.80
C VAL A 82 -6.19 -8.03 -2.81
N ALA A 83 -7.41 -8.25 -3.27
CA ALA A 83 -8.50 -8.76 -2.47
C ALA A 83 -9.28 -9.84 -3.21
N SER A 84 -10.06 -10.64 -2.49
CA SER A 84 -11.05 -11.52 -3.14
C SER A 84 -12.07 -10.68 -3.91
N GLU A 85 -12.62 -11.26 -4.98
CA GLU A 85 -13.69 -10.60 -5.74
C GLU A 85 -14.96 -10.46 -4.90
N GLY A 86 -15.67 -9.34 -5.07
CA GLY A 86 -16.92 -9.03 -4.38
C GLY A 86 -16.97 -7.61 -3.84
N ASN A 87 -18.17 -7.18 -3.44
CA ASN A 87 -18.42 -5.84 -2.90
C ASN A 87 -17.85 -5.67 -1.47
N GLU A 88 -17.81 -6.75 -0.69
CA GLU A 88 -17.16 -6.80 0.63
C GLU A 88 -16.14 -7.95 0.61
N PRO A 89 -14.86 -7.67 0.29
CA PRO A 89 -13.86 -8.72 0.22
C PRO A 89 -13.65 -9.36 1.59
N ASP A 90 -13.76 -10.68 1.61
CA ASP A 90 -13.50 -11.49 2.80
C ASP A 90 -12.01 -11.77 3.00
N ILE A 91 -11.19 -11.55 1.97
CA ILE A 91 -9.74 -11.69 2.01
C ILE A 91 -9.08 -10.45 1.41
N GLN A 92 -8.06 -9.93 2.09
CA GLN A 92 -7.17 -8.89 1.59
C GLN A 92 -5.71 -9.31 1.81
N LEU A 93 -4.89 -9.17 0.78
CA LEU A 93 -3.51 -9.61 0.76
C LEU A 93 -2.62 -8.46 0.28
N LEU A 94 -1.90 -7.87 1.23
CA LEU A 94 -0.83 -6.92 0.97
C LEU A 94 0.50 -7.69 0.88
N MET A 95 1.21 -7.46 -0.23
CA MET A 95 2.49 -8.09 -0.51
C MET A 95 3.49 -7.02 -0.92
N ALA A 96 4.74 -7.18 -0.49
CA ALA A 96 5.83 -6.32 -0.90
C ALA A 96 7.11 -7.11 -1.16
N ARG A 97 7.88 -6.66 -2.16
CA ARG A 97 9.27 -7.05 -2.40
C ARG A 97 10.15 -5.79 -2.32
N VAL A 98 11.13 -5.80 -1.42
CA VAL A 98 11.97 -4.65 -1.11
C VAL A 98 13.45 -5.07 -1.20
N PRO A 99 14.29 -4.38 -1.97
CA PRO A 99 15.74 -4.62 -1.97
C PRO A 99 16.36 -4.46 -0.56
N VAL A 100 17.27 -5.35 -0.18
CA VAL A 100 17.89 -5.41 1.15
C VAL A 100 18.93 -4.30 1.36
N ASP A 101 19.59 -3.87 0.30
CA ASP A 101 20.69 -2.88 0.29
C ASP A 101 20.24 -1.43 0.52
N GLN A 102 18.94 -1.13 0.42
CA GLN A 102 18.41 0.22 0.65
C GLN A 102 17.91 0.41 2.10
N GLU A 103 18.82 0.70 3.03
CA GLU A 103 18.46 1.02 4.42
C GLU A 103 17.52 2.24 4.55
N SER A 104 17.72 3.26 3.72
CA SER A 104 16.86 4.47 3.71
C SER A 104 15.46 4.19 3.16
N GLY A 105 15.35 3.24 2.22
CA GLY A 105 14.08 2.75 1.68
C GLY A 105 13.30 1.90 2.69
N ARG A 106 14.00 1.05 3.47
CA ARG A 106 13.40 0.15 4.46
C ARG A 106 12.47 0.84 5.45
N ARG A 107 12.94 1.87 6.17
CA ARG A 107 12.11 2.57 7.16
C ARG A 107 10.90 3.26 6.55
N ARG A 108 11.05 3.77 5.33
CA ARG A 108 9.95 4.44 4.61
C ARG A 108 8.90 3.43 4.17
N ILE A 109 9.34 2.26 3.71
CA ILE A 109 8.45 1.19 3.27
C ILE A 109 7.78 0.53 4.46
N ASP A 110 8.50 0.23 5.54
CA ASP A 110 7.88 -0.31 6.77
C ASP A 110 6.77 0.63 7.26
N ARG A 111 6.99 1.96 7.24
CA ARG A 111 5.94 2.95 7.54
C ARG A 111 4.77 2.91 6.55
N ILE A 112 5.03 2.77 5.24
CA ILE A 112 3.97 2.64 4.24
C ILE A 112 3.16 1.36 4.49
N LEU A 113 3.82 0.23 4.74
CA LEU A 113 3.18 -1.05 5.00
C LEU A 113 2.37 -1.03 6.31
N ASP A 114 2.86 -0.33 7.33
CA ASP A 114 2.12 -0.12 8.57
C ASP A 114 0.94 0.85 8.39
N SER A 115 1.07 1.83 7.49
CA SER A 115 0.00 2.80 7.17
C SER A 115 -1.08 2.26 6.25
N ILE A 116 -0.78 1.23 5.44
CA ILE A 116 -1.79 0.51 4.66
C ILE A 116 -2.53 -0.38 5.66
N ALA A 117 -3.49 0.22 6.36
CA ALA A 117 -4.47 -0.51 7.13
C ALA A 117 -5.19 -1.46 6.17
N LEU A 118 -5.08 -2.76 6.42
CA LEU A 118 -5.95 -3.74 5.79
C LEU A 118 -7.35 -3.55 6.36
N GLY A 119 -8.09 -2.58 5.82
CA GLY A 119 -9.52 -2.44 6.01
C GLY A 119 -10.02 -2.16 7.42
N ALA A 120 -9.24 -1.56 8.33
CA ALA A 120 -9.80 -1.05 9.57
C ALA A 120 -8.92 0.00 10.25
N ASP A 121 -9.57 1.09 10.64
CA ASP A 121 -9.09 1.95 11.71
C ASP A 121 -9.05 1.15 13.03
N GLU A 122 -8.23 1.56 14.00
CA GLU A 122 -8.10 0.86 15.29
C GLU A 122 -9.44 0.71 16.03
N GLU A 123 -10.43 1.56 15.72
CA GLU A 123 -11.79 1.50 16.26
C GLU A 123 -12.64 0.38 15.64
N GLU A 124 -12.37 0.01 14.38
CA GLU A 124 -13.13 -0.98 13.61
C GLU A 124 -12.60 -2.41 13.81
N LEU A 125 -11.30 -2.54 14.13
CA LEU A 125 -10.63 -3.82 14.37
C LEU A 125 -10.29 -4.03 15.84
N LYS A 126 -11.11 -4.84 16.51
CA LYS A 126 -10.90 -5.22 17.91
C LYS A 126 -10.06 -6.50 18.00
N ILE A 127 -8.74 -6.34 18.13
CA ILE A 127 -7.82 -7.46 18.34
C ILE A 127 -8.08 -8.07 19.73
N LYS A 128 -8.35 -9.38 19.76
CA LYS A 128 -8.56 -10.15 20.99
C LYS A 128 -7.32 -10.94 21.38
N THR A 129 -6.64 -11.52 20.39
CA THR A 129 -5.48 -12.37 20.63
C THR A 129 -4.35 -12.02 19.67
N VAL A 130 -3.12 -12.14 20.18
CA VAL A 130 -1.90 -12.00 19.40
C VAL A 130 -0.99 -13.15 19.79
N ARG A 131 -0.46 -13.85 18.80
CA ARG A 131 0.51 -14.93 19.02
C ARG A 131 1.52 -14.99 17.90
N ALA A 132 2.65 -15.61 18.17
CA ALA A 132 3.65 -15.93 17.17
C ALA A 132 3.62 -17.42 16.88
N GLU A 133 3.73 -17.79 15.61
CA GLU A 133 3.82 -19.18 15.16
C GLU A 133 4.88 -19.31 14.07
N ASN A 134 5.45 -20.50 13.91
CA ASN A 134 6.32 -20.79 12.78
C ASN A 134 5.47 -21.37 11.64
N ARG A 135 5.60 -20.78 10.44
CA ARG A 135 4.96 -21.28 9.21
C ARG A 135 5.96 -21.25 8.05
N THR A 136 5.64 -21.96 6.98
CA THR A 136 6.46 -21.94 5.75
C THR A 136 5.98 -20.82 4.83
N LEU A 137 6.88 -19.93 4.45
CA LEU A 137 6.65 -18.91 3.43
C LEU A 137 7.75 -19.05 2.38
N CYS A 138 7.37 -19.20 1.11
CA CYS A 138 8.33 -19.31 0.01
C CYS A 138 9.37 -20.44 0.19
N GLY A 139 8.92 -21.58 0.74
CA GLY A 139 9.76 -22.77 0.95
C GLY A 139 10.67 -22.72 2.19
N GLN A 140 10.65 -21.64 2.98
CA GLN A 140 11.44 -21.50 4.18
C GLN A 140 10.56 -21.29 5.41
N THR A 141 10.96 -21.87 6.55
CA THR A 141 10.27 -21.65 7.82
C THR A 141 10.57 -20.24 8.32
N THR A 142 9.52 -19.45 8.54
CA THR A 142 9.61 -18.09 9.11
C THR A 142 8.62 -17.94 10.26
N GLY A 143 8.96 -17.05 11.20
CA GLY A 143 8.03 -16.64 12.24
C GLY A 143 6.96 -15.72 11.67
N ILE A 144 5.70 -16.00 11.98
CA ILE A 144 4.57 -15.15 11.63
C ILE A 144 3.90 -14.64 12.90
N ALA A 145 3.41 -13.41 12.84
CA ALA A 145 2.50 -12.88 13.85
C ALA A 145 1.06 -13.13 13.40
N VAL A 146 0.31 -13.85 14.23
CA VAL A 146 -1.11 -14.11 14.03
C VAL A 146 -1.89 -13.24 15.01
N ARG A 147 -2.83 -12.46 14.49
CA ARG A 147 -3.76 -11.66 15.28
C ARG A 147 -5.18 -12.12 14.97
N GLU A 148 -5.98 -12.33 15.99
CA GLU A 148 -7.41 -12.66 15.82
C GLU A 148 -8.25 -11.63 16.55
N GLY A 149 -9.40 -11.32 15.99
CA GLY A 149 -10.25 -10.26 16.49
C GLY A 149 -11.61 -10.24 15.82
N LEU A 150 -12.24 -9.08 15.93
CA LEU A 150 -13.51 -8.76 15.31
C LEU A 150 -13.33 -7.51 14.46
N LEU A 151 -13.90 -7.52 13.25
CA LEU A 151 -13.87 -6.41 12.31
C LEU A 151 -15.30 -5.98 12.04
N LYS A 152 -15.57 -4.68 12.13
CA LYS A 152 -16.87 -4.10 11.81
C LYS A 152 -16.69 -3.01 10.75
N TYR A 153 -17.12 -3.30 9.53
CA TYR A 153 -17.23 -2.28 8.49
C TYR A 153 -18.46 -1.38 8.73
N PRO A 154 -18.45 -0.14 8.21
CA PRO A 154 -19.65 0.70 8.16
C PRO A 154 -20.80 -0.06 7.48
N ASP A 155 -21.96 -0.10 8.13
CA ASP A 155 -23.19 -0.75 7.65
C ASP A 155 -23.16 -2.29 7.48
N SER A 156 -22.09 -2.97 7.90
CA SER A 156 -22.00 -4.44 7.87
C SER A 156 -22.02 -5.06 9.27
N PRO A 157 -22.47 -6.32 9.43
CA PRO A 157 -22.33 -7.03 10.70
C PRO A 157 -20.85 -7.23 11.05
N GLU A 158 -20.56 -7.27 12.35
CA GLU A 158 -19.22 -7.57 12.86
C GLU A 158 -18.83 -9.01 12.48
N LYS A 159 -17.64 -9.19 11.89
CA LYS A 159 -17.11 -10.46 11.40
C LYS A 159 -15.87 -10.87 12.20
N ALA A 160 -15.72 -12.16 12.46
CA ALA A 160 -14.47 -12.72 12.97
C ALA A 160 -13.34 -12.50 11.96
N THR A 161 -12.19 -12.05 12.44
CA THR A 161 -11.07 -11.65 11.59
C THR A 161 -9.77 -12.26 12.06
N VAL A 162 -8.96 -12.72 11.11
CA VAL A 162 -7.62 -13.28 11.31
C VAL A 162 -6.65 -12.51 10.43
N ILE A 163 -5.54 -12.07 11.01
CA ILE A 163 -4.48 -11.33 10.32
C ILE A 163 -3.16 -12.07 10.49
N TYR A 164 -2.53 -12.43 9.37
CA TYR A 164 -1.19 -13.00 9.31
C TYR A 164 -0.21 -11.95 8.82
N ARG A 165 0.84 -11.70 9.61
CA ARG A 165 1.99 -10.88 9.21
C ARG A 165 3.23 -11.73 9.18
N ALA A 166 3.90 -11.74 8.04
CA ALA A 166 5.13 -12.49 7.82
C ALA A 166 6.14 -11.63 7.08
N ASN A 167 7.42 -11.86 7.37
CA ASN A 167 8.50 -11.35 6.56
C ASN A 167 9.53 -12.46 6.30
N ILE A 168 10.22 -12.37 5.18
CA ILE A 168 11.33 -13.27 4.87
C ILE A 168 12.34 -12.56 3.98
N ILE A 169 13.61 -12.92 4.09
CA ILE A 169 14.69 -12.42 3.24
C ILE A 169 15.14 -13.57 2.35
N LEU A 170 15.08 -13.36 1.03
CA LEU A 170 15.54 -14.31 0.02
C LEU A 170 16.47 -13.58 -0.94
N GLY A 171 17.74 -13.98 -0.99
CA GLY A 171 18.76 -13.31 -1.80
C GLY A 171 18.92 -11.84 -1.41
N ASP A 172 18.78 -10.94 -2.38
CA ASP A 172 18.89 -9.49 -2.23
C ASP A 172 17.55 -8.81 -1.86
N SER A 173 16.49 -9.59 -1.62
CA SER A 173 15.12 -9.10 -1.51
C SER A 173 14.47 -9.53 -0.20
N ARG A 174 13.83 -8.58 0.48
CA ARG A 174 12.91 -8.81 1.61
C ARG A 174 11.49 -8.87 1.08
N TYR A 175 10.79 -9.94 1.39
CA TYR A 175 9.38 -10.13 1.11
C TYR A 175 8.58 -9.86 2.38
N VAL A 176 7.52 -9.08 2.27
CA VAL A 176 6.60 -8.79 3.38
C VAL A 176 5.20 -9.17 2.94
N VAL A 177 4.48 -9.86 3.82
CA VAL A 177 3.10 -10.29 3.61
C VAL A 177 2.27 -9.85 4.80
N ASN A 178 1.14 -9.21 4.52
CA ASN A 178 0.09 -8.94 5.48
C ASN A 178 -1.22 -9.44 4.86
N LEU A 179 -1.80 -10.47 5.45
CA LEU A 179 -2.99 -11.15 4.97
C LEU A 179 -4.08 -10.97 6.02
N LEU A 180 -5.23 -10.45 5.62
CA LEU A 180 -6.44 -10.37 6.42
C LEU A 180 -7.47 -11.33 5.81
N ALA A 181 -8.08 -12.16 6.64
CA ALA A 181 -9.25 -12.96 6.29
C ALA A 181 -10.35 -12.71 7.31
N ASN A 182 -11.59 -12.54 6.85
CA ASN A 182 -12.76 -12.36 7.69
C ASN A 182 -13.87 -13.34 7.32
N ASP A 183 -14.72 -13.66 8.31
CA ASP A 183 -15.88 -14.52 8.14
C ASP A 183 -16.85 -14.34 9.32
N ALA A 184 -18.08 -14.83 9.23
CA ALA A 184 -18.99 -14.90 10.37
C ALA A 184 -18.46 -15.84 11.46
N ASN A 185 -17.66 -16.86 11.09
CA ASN A 185 -17.07 -17.84 12.00
C ASN A 185 -15.53 -17.76 12.03
N LEU A 186 -14.94 -17.66 13.22
CA LEU A 186 -13.49 -17.56 13.41
C LEU A 186 -12.72 -18.74 12.81
N ASP A 187 -13.23 -19.97 12.90
CA ASP A 187 -12.55 -21.15 12.37
C ASP A 187 -12.55 -21.15 10.83
N VAL A 188 -13.60 -20.61 10.22
CA VAL A 188 -13.68 -20.42 8.77
C VAL A 188 -12.72 -19.32 8.32
N ALA A 189 -12.67 -18.19 9.04
CA ALA A 189 -11.70 -17.12 8.77
C ALA A 189 -10.25 -17.62 8.90
N ARG A 190 -9.95 -18.42 9.94
CA ARG A 190 -8.63 -19.05 10.13
C ARG A 190 -8.28 -19.99 8.99
N LYS A 191 -9.23 -20.81 8.55
CA LYS A 191 -9.04 -21.71 7.41
C LYS A 191 -8.76 -20.95 6.11
N LYS A 192 -9.53 -19.89 5.81
CA LYS A 192 -9.30 -19.02 4.66
C LYS A 192 -7.88 -18.42 4.68
N ALA A 193 -7.48 -17.85 5.82
CA ALA A 193 -6.12 -17.32 6.01
C ALA A 193 -5.05 -18.40 5.79
N ASP A 194 -5.23 -19.59 6.36
CA ASP A 194 -4.29 -20.70 6.19
C ASP A 194 -4.17 -21.17 4.73
N ASP A 195 -5.30 -21.31 4.03
CA ASP A 195 -5.32 -21.78 2.64
C ASP A 195 -4.63 -20.77 1.71
N VAL A 196 -4.91 -19.47 1.88
CA VAL A 196 -4.24 -18.41 1.13
C VAL A 196 -2.76 -18.35 1.47
N PHE A 197 -2.39 -18.39 2.75
CA PHE A 197 -0.99 -18.30 3.17
C PHE A 197 -0.15 -19.46 2.63
N LYS A 198 -0.70 -20.69 2.61
CA LYS A 198 -0.03 -21.87 2.02
C LYS A 198 0.16 -21.76 0.51
N SER A 199 -0.68 -20.98 -0.18
CA SER A 199 -0.57 -20.78 -1.63
C SER A 199 0.58 -19.83 -2.03
N LEU A 200 1.15 -19.08 -1.07
CA LEU A 200 2.14 -18.05 -1.35
C LEU A 200 3.49 -18.63 -1.76
N GLN A 201 3.97 -18.27 -2.95
CA GLN A 201 5.33 -18.60 -3.41
C GLN A 201 6.02 -17.36 -3.97
N CYS A 202 7.20 -17.04 -3.44
CA CYS A 202 7.97 -15.86 -3.85
C CYS A 202 8.50 -16.04 -5.28
N ARG A 203 8.36 -15.00 -6.11
CA ARG A 203 9.04 -14.93 -7.41
C ARG A 203 10.41 -14.29 -7.22
N GLN A 204 11.46 -15.04 -7.54
CA GLN A 204 12.85 -14.56 -7.54
C GLN A 204 13.10 -13.70 -8.78
#